data_AF-A0A524IHS2-F1
#
_entry.id   AF-A0A524IHS2-F1
#
_cell.length_a   1.000
_cell.length_b   1.000
_cell.length_c   1.000
_cell.angle_alpha   90.00
_cell.angle_beta   90.00
_cell.angle_gamma   90.00
#
_symmetry.space_group_name_H-M   'P 1'
#
loop_
_entity.id
_entity.type
_entity.pdbx_description
1 polymer ?
#
loop_
_entity_poly.entity_id
_entity_poly.type
_entity_poly.pdbx_seq_one_letter_code
_entity_poly.pdbx_strand_id
1 'polypeptide(L)'
;MSKLYDALQSVHVERLAIANELNDALTSTFPSSLREKRPVSTPKFHEQSELLALAQNIAARLPNPDQNVIQFIGSQAGEGTSTLIREFALMVAEDSSKPVLLVEADFKRP
;
A
#
# COMPACT_ATOMS: atom_id res chain seq x y z
N MET A 1 -20.29 9.79 41.92
CA MET A 1 -19.09 9.75 41.05
C MET A 1 -19.15 8.45 40.27
N SER A 2 -19.01 8.51 38.95
CA SER A 2 -19.41 7.42 38.03
C SER A 2 -18.38 6.29 38.02
N LYS A 3 -18.83 5.05 38.30
CA LYS A 3 -18.00 3.83 38.33
C LYS A 3 -17.25 3.55 37.02
N LEU A 4 -17.69 4.13 35.91
CA LEU A 4 -17.04 4.03 34.61
C LEU A 4 -15.76 4.86 34.53
N TYR A 5 -15.72 6.00 35.21
CA TYR A 5 -14.55 6.87 35.20
C TYR A 5 -13.39 6.22 35.97
N ASP A 6 -13.69 5.64 37.13
CA ASP A 6 -12.70 4.93 37.95
C ASP A 6 -12.15 3.69 37.22
N ALA A 7 -13.00 2.98 36.47
CA ALA A 7 -12.59 1.83 35.66
C ALA A 7 -11.72 2.21 34.46
N LEU A 8 -11.94 3.38 33.84
CA LEU A 8 -11.08 3.86 32.76
C LEU A 8 -9.74 4.38 33.29
N GLN A 9 -9.76 5.02 34.46
CA GLN A 9 -8.55 5.55 35.07
C GLN A 9 -7.63 4.45 35.59
N SER A 10 -8.17 3.37 36.15
CA SER A 10 -7.36 2.21 36.57
C SER A 10 -6.66 1.54 35.39
N VAL A 11 -7.36 1.35 34.26
CA VAL A 11 -6.78 0.77 33.04
C VAL A 11 -5.67 1.66 32.45
N HIS A 12 -5.79 2.98 32.58
CA HIS A 12 -4.78 3.91 32.08
C HIS A 12 -3.51 3.90 32.93
N VAL A 13 -3.66 3.84 34.26
CA VAL A 13 -2.54 3.74 35.21
C VAL A 13 -1.82 2.40 35.05
N GLU A 14 -2.56 1.30 34.86
CA GLU A 14 -1.99 -0.03 34.59
C GLU A 14 -1.18 -0.06 33.29
N ARG A 15 -1.69 0.56 32.21
CA ARG A 15 -0.93 0.67 30.94
C ARG A 15 0.35 1.48 31.07
N LEU A 16 0.34 2.55 31.87
CA LEU A 16 1.54 3.37 32.10
C LEU A 16 2.57 2.64 32.96
N ALA A 17 2.13 1.84 33.94
CA ALA A 17 3.01 0.97 34.72
C ALA A 17 3.64 -0.12 33.84
N ILE A 18 2.85 -0.78 32.99
CA ILE A 18 3.33 -1.78 32.03
C ILE A 18 4.32 -1.17 31.03
N ALA A 19 4.06 0.04 30.53
CA ALA A 19 4.97 0.74 29.61
C ALA A 19 6.33 1.09 30.24
N ASN A 20 6.34 1.38 31.55
CA ASN A 20 7.57 1.64 32.28
C ASN A 20 8.34 0.34 32.60
N GLU A 21 7.65 -0.75 32.93
CA GLU A 21 8.28 -2.07 33.09
C GLU A 21 8.81 -2.64 31.75
N LEU A 22 8.17 -2.30 30.62
CA LEU A 22 8.62 -2.69 29.27
C LEU A 22 9.91 -2.01 28.81
N ASN A 23 10.23 -0.83 29.33
CA ASN A 23 11.49 -0.15 29.01
C ASN A 23 12.69 -0.76 29.76
N ASP A 24 12.47 -1.33 30.96
CA ASP A 24 13.51 -2.06 31.70
C ASP A 24 13.66 -3.53 31.24
N ALA A 25 12.71 -4.04 30.47
CA ALA A 25 12.69 -5.41 29.95
C ALA A 25 12.82 -5.48 28.41
N LEU A 26 13.68 -4.63 27.81
CA LEU A 26 14.09 -4.75 26.39
C LEU A 26 15.01 -5.97 26.15
N THR A 27 14.61 -7.14 26.61
CA THR A 27 15.06 -8.40 26.05
C THR A 27 13.94 -9.42 26.16
N SER A 28 13.49 -9.89 25.00
CA SER A 28 12.64 -11.07 24.80
C SER A 28 11.13 -10.85 24.69
N THR A 29 10.68 -11.09 23.44
CA THR A 29 9.40 -11.73 23.05
C THR A 29 8.09 -10.98 23.29
N PHE A 30 7.65 -10.25 22.25
CA PHE A 30 6.21 -10.02 21.98
C PHE A 30 5.79 -10.66 20.66
N PRO A 31 4.56 -11.21 20.57
CA PRO A 31 4.07 -11.96 19.42
C PRO A 31 3.60 -11.02 18.30
N SER A 32 4.02 -11.34 17.08
CA SER A 32 3.76 -10.60 15.84
C SER A 32 2.34 -10.85 15.31
N SER A 33 1.34 -10.01 15.64
CA SER A 33 0.00 -10.15 15.04
C SER A 33 -0.62 -8.87 14.46
N LEU A 34 0.07 -7.73 14.48
CA LEU A 34 -0.31 -6.53 13.70
C LEU A 34 0.89 -6.00 12.94
N ARG A 35 1.58 -6.90 12.23
CA ARG A 35 2.49 -6.46 11.17
C ARG A 35 1.59 -6.03 10.02
N GLU A 36 1.32 -4.74 9.93
CA GLU A 36 1.00 -4.12 8.64
C GLU A 36 1.88 -4.81 7.60
N LYS A 37 1.26 -5.50 6.65
CA LYS A 37 1.97 -6.01 5.47
C LYS A 37 2.43 -4.77 4.73
N ARG A 38 3.56 -4.19 5.15
CA ARG A 38 4.37 -3.35 4.28
C ARG A 38 4.53 -4.18 3.01
N PRO A 39 4.19 -3.63 1.83
CA PRO A 39 4.43 -4.34 0.60
C PRO A 39 5.89 -4.77 0.64
N VAL A 40 6.09 -6.09 0.54
CA VAL A 40 7.42 -6.67 0.38
C VAL A 40 8.09 -5.84 -0.70
N SER A 41 9.25 -5.26 -0.40
CA SER A 41 9.96 -4.43 -1.38
C SER A 41 10.16 -5.28 -2.62
N THR A 42 9.35 -5.03 -3.65
CA THR A 42 9.57 -5.65 -4.95
C THR A 42 10.91 -5.12 -5.46
N PRO A 43 11.70 -5.95 -6.14
CA PRO A 43 12.92 -5.47 -6.77
C PRO A 43 12.56 -4.26 -7.63
N LYS A 44 13.21 -3.12 -7.38
CA LYS A 44 12.98 -1.88 -8.14
C LYS A 44 13.05 -2.20 -9.63
N PHE A 45 11.94 -2.02 -10.32
CA PHE A 45 11.91 -2.08 -11.77
C PHE A 45 12.95 -1.07 -12.29
N HIS A 46 13.95 -1.54 -13.05
CA HIS A 46 15.11 -0.72 -13.44
C HIS A 46 14.77 0.40 -14.45
N GLU A 47 13.49 0.51 -14.85
CA GLU A 47 13.03 1.37 -15.93
C GLU A 47 11.92 2.33 -15.46
N GLN A 48 12.04 2.88 -14.24
CA GLN A 48 11.06 3.84 -13.70
C GLN A 48 10.85 5.05 -14.64
N SER A 49 11.91 5.50 -15.33
CA SER A 49 11.82 6.57 -16.34
C SER A 49 10.94 6.20 -17.54
N GLU A 50 10.91 4.93 -17.93
CA GLU A 50 10.06 4.46 -19.04
C GLU A 50 8.60 4.41 -18.63
N LEU A 51 8.32 3.96 -17.40
CA LEU A 51 6.96 3.98 -16.84
C LEU A 51 6.44 5.42 -16.71
N LEU A 52 7.29 6.36 -16.30
CA LEU A 52 6.94 7.78 -16.21
C LEU A 52 6.70 8.37 -17.61
N ALA A 53 7.54 8.05 -18.58
CA ALA A 53 7.33 8.44 -19.97
C ALA A 53 6.02 7.86 -20.53
N LEU A 54 5.67 6.61 -20.18
CA LEU A 54 4.39 6.00 -20.53
C LEU A 54 3.21 6.75 -19.90
N ALA A 55 3.30 7.12 -18.62
CA ALA A 55 2.25 7.87 -17.93
C ALA A 55 2.00 9.24 -18.57
N GLN A 56 3.07 9.97 -18.88
CA GLN A 56 2.98 11.25 -19.58
C GLN A 56 2.37 11.11 -20.98
N ASN A 57 2.80 10.07 -21.70
CA ASN A 57 2.28 9.74 -23.03
C ASN A 57 0.78 9.43 -23.02
N ILE A 58 0.30 8.72 -22.01
CA ILE A 58 -1.11 8.42 -21.82
C ILE A 58 -1.86 9.71 -21.48
N ALA A 59 -1.39 10.46 -20.48
CA ALA A 59 -2.02 11.70 -20.02
C ALA A 59 -2.18 12.73 -21.15
N ALA A 60 -1.18 12.88 -22.02
CA ALA A 60 -1.22 13.79 -23.16
C ALA A 60 -2.25 13.42 -24.23
N ARG A 61 -2.69 12.15 -24.28
CA ARG A 61 -3.65 11.64 -25.27
C ARG A 61 -5.07 11.52 -24.73
N LEU A 62 -5.26 11.62 -23.42
CA LEU A 62 -6.58 11.50 -22.81
C LEU A 62 -7.32 12.84 -22.83
N PRO A 63 -8.60 12.85 -23.23
CA PRO A 63 -9.37 14.09 -23.40
C PRO A 63 -9.67 14.80 -22.08
N ASN A 64 -9.67 14.08 -20.95
CA ASN A 64 -9.89 14.64 -19.63
C ASN A 64 -8.96 13.98 -18.60
N PRO A 65 -7.87 14.63 -18.15
CA PRO A 65 -6.86 14.03 -17.28
C PRO A 65 -7.36 13.66 -15.87
N ASP A 66 -8.56 14.08 -15.48
CA ASP A 66 -9.11 13.86 -14.15
C ASP A 66 -10.12 12.71 -14.07
N GLN A 67 -10.56 12.16 -15.22
CA GLN A 67 -11.55 11.09 -15.28
C GLN A 67 -11.11 9.99 -16.24
N ASN A 68 -10.13 9.21 -15.79
CA ASN A 68 -9.46 8.23 -16.64
C ASN A 68 -9.69 6.80 -16.15
N VAL A 69 -10.22 5.96 -17.04
CA VAL A 69 -10.16 4.51 -16.92
C VAL A 69 -9.23 4.03 -18.03
N ILE A 70 -8.12 3.39 -17.66
CA ILE A 70 -7.12 2.88 -18.59
C ILE A 70 -7.15 1.36 -18.50
N GLN A 71 -7.44 0.70 -19.62
CA GLN A 71 -7.37 -0.75 -19.73
C GLN A 71 -6.08 -1.14 -20.43
N PHE A 72 -5.34 -2.07 -19.82
CA PHE A 72 -4.14 -2.66 -20.39
C PHE A 72 -4.46 -4.10 -20.83
N ILE A 73 -4.03 -4.46 -22.04
CA ILE A 73 -4.31 -5.77 -22.64
C ILE A 73 -3.01 -6.27 -23.29
N GLY A 74 -2.61 -7.49 -22.96
CA GLY A 74 -1.52 -8.19 -23.63
C GLY A 74 -2.01 -8.88 -24.90
N SER A 75 -1.18 -8.94 -25.93
CA SER A 75 -1.51 -9.66 -27.16
C SER A 75 -1.46 -11.17 -26.93
N GLN A 76 -0.49 -11.62 -26.12
CA GLN A 76 -0.27 -13.02 -25.78
C GLN A 76 -0.11 -13.21 -24.27
N ALA A 77 -0.43 -14.43 -23.82
CA ALA A 77 -0.17 -14.81 -22.44
C ALA A 77 1.33 -14.87 -22.16
N GLY A 78 1.75 -14.34 -21.00
CA GLY A 78 3.16 -14.37 -20.58
C GLY A 78 4.01 -13.18 -21.04
N GLU A 79 3.41 -12.18 -21.70
CA GLU A 79 4.12 -10.93 -22.07
C GLU A 79 4.52 -10.06 -20.86
N GLY A 80 4.04 -10.41 -19.66
CA GLY A 80 4.33 -9.65 -18.43
C GLY A 80 3.40 -8.46 -18.22
N THR A 81 2.26 -8.40 -18.92
CA THR A 81 1.26 -7.33 -18.80
C THR A 81 0.88 -7.05 -17.34
N SER A 82 0.52 -8.07 -16.55
CA SER A 82 0.16 -7.88 -15.14
C SER A 82 1.32 -7.36 -14.28
N THR A 83 2.56 -7.74 -14.60
CA THR A 83 3.77 -7.22 -13.94
C THR A 83 3.95 -5.73 -14.25
N LEU A 84 3.89 -5.36 -15.54
CA LEU A 84 4.06 -3.98 -15.97
C LEU A 84 2.96 -3.08 -15.39
N ILE A 85 1.70 -3.52 -15.41
CA ILE A 85 0.58 -2.75 -14.86
C ILE A 85 0.76 -2.54 -13.35
N ARG A 86 1.21 -3.56 -12.62
CA ARG A 86 1.44 -3.44 -11.18
C ARG A 86 2.51 -2.40 -10.86
N GLU A 87 3.65 -2.46 -11.55
CA GLU A 87 4.73 -1.50 -11.37
C GLU A 87 4.32 -0.08 -11.82
N PHE A 88 3.59 0.02 -12.94
CA PHE A 88 3.03 1.29 -13.40
C PHE A 88 2.07 1.90 -12.38
N ALA A 89 1.13 1.12 -11.84
CA ALA A 89 0.16 1.59 -10.87
C ALA A 89 0.83 2.06 -9.56
N LEU A 90 1.84 1.32 -9.09
CA LEU A 90 2.64 1.72 -7.93
C LEU A 90 3.37 3.04 -8.19
N MET A 91 4.07 3.15 -9.32
CA MET A 91 4.78 4.37 -9.68
C MET A 91 3.84 5.58 -9.78
N VAL A 92 2.69 5.44 -10.45
CA VAL A 92 1.71 6.54 -10.56
C VAL A 92 1.12 6.89 -9.19
N ALA A 93 0.89 5.92 -8.30
CA ALA A 93 0.40 6.18 -6.96
C ALA A 93 1.42 6.90 -6.06
N GLU A 94 2.72 6.68 -6.30
CA GLU A 94 3.81 7.37 -5.60
C GLU A 94 4.08 8.78 -6.16
N ASP A 95 4.03 8.95 -7.48
CA ASP A 95 4.35 10.21 -8.17
C ASP A 95 3.15 11.18 -8.22
N SER A 96 1.92 10.66 -8.15
CA SER A 96 0.70 11.45 -8.20
C SER A 96 0.11 11.69 -6.80
N SER A 97 -0.49 12.87 -6.60
CA SER A 97 -1.36 13.13 -5.45
C SER A 97 -2.74 12.46 -5.54
N LYS A 98 -3.02 11.73 -6.63
CA LYS A 98 -4.32 11.10 -6.90
C LYS A 98 -4.34 9.63 -6.44
N PRO A 99 -5.45 9.15 -5.85
CA PRO A 99 -5.61 7.74 -5.56
C PRO A 99 -5.68 6.91 -6.85
N VAL A 100 -4.95 5.80 -6.88
CA VAL A 100 -4.94 4.85 -8.01
C VAL A 100 -5.66 3.57 -7.60
N LEU A 101 -6.58 3.10 -8.44
CA LEU A 101 -7.26 1.81 -8.28
C LEU A 101 -6.80 0.87 -9.39
N LEU A 102 -6.23 -0.27 -9.01
CA LEU A 102 -5.90 -1.36 -9.91
C LEU A 102 -6.98 -2.44 -9.83
N VAL A 103 -7.54 -2.82 -10.97
CA VAL A 103 -8.58 -3.87 -11.07
C VAL A 103 -8.06 -5.00 -11.96
N GLU A 104 -8.07 -6.22 -11.43
CA GLU A 104 -7.82 -7.42 -12.24
C GLU A 104 -9.10 -7.81 -12.97
N ALA A 105 -9.03 -7.85 -14.29
CA ALA A 105 -10.16 -8.12 -15.18
C ALA A 105 -10.08 -9.50 -15.85
N ASP A 106 -8.95 -10.19 -15.78
CA ASP A 106 -8.83 -11.58 -16.21
C ASP A 106 -9.31 -12.54 -15.13
N PHE A 107 -10.60 -12.87 -15.17
CA PHE A 107 -11.18 -13.86 -14.25
C PHE A 107 -10.71 -15.30 -14.47
N LYS A 108 -10.08 -15.60 -15.62
CA LYS A 108 -9.57 -16.95 -15.90
C LYS A 108 -8.20 -17.16 -15.28
N ARG A 109 -7.38 -16.10 -15.21
CA ARG A 109 -6.01 -16.11 -14.69
C ARG A 109 -5.68 -14.79 -13.97
N PRO A 110 -6.26 -14.58 -12.76
CA PRO A 110 -6.02 -13.36 -11.98
C PRO A 110 -4.63 -13.30 -11.33
#